data_AF-A0A7W1GD25-F1
#
_entry.id   AF-A0A7W1GD25-F1
#
_cell.length_a   1.000
_cell.length_b   1.000
_cell.length_c   1.000
_cell.angle_alpha   90.00
_cell.angle_beta   90.00
_cell.angle_gamma   90.00
#
_symmetry.space_group_name_H-M   'P 1'
#
loop_
_entity.id
_entity.type
_entity.pdbx_description
1 polymer ?
#
loop_
_entity_poly.entity_id
_entity_poly.type
_entity_poly.pdbx_seq_one_letter_code
_entity_poly.pdbx_strand_id
1 'polypeptide(L)'
;MFWPDKFLEPNDGYRPKGRPMILNSSTVRSAMLFFALLFTILVASCGSGGEKAQSNPALSNTPGTTANQSANNTAVRNDTAKAKLNLNTASGNDFLTNIPGLGNRMVHEFEEYRPYRSIQQFRRDIGKYVNPAQVAEYEKYVYVPIAENEADAATLQQIPGLDAAEAEALIAGRPYASHDAFLSKLSEKVSPEELAVAKTYLSRP
;
A
#
# COMPACT_ATOMS: atom_id res chain seq x y z
N MET A 1 -58.72 -9.87 -5.90
CA MET A 1 -57.95 -9.10 -6.90
C MET A 1 -56.76 -9.97 -7.28
N PHE A 2 -56.77 -10.39 -8.54
CA PHE A 2 -56.06 -11.54 -9.10
C PHE A 2 -54.88 -10.98 -9.92
N TRP A 3 -53.65 -11.31 -9.53
CA TRP A 3 -52.46 -11.06 -10.36
C TRP A 3 -51.93 -12.42 -10.82
N PRO A 4 -51.94 -12.72 -12.13
CA PRO A 4 -51.54 -14.03 -12.63
C PRO A 4 -50.03 -14.15 -12.82
N ASP A 5 -49.57 -15.39 -12.64
CA ASP A 5 -48.26 -15.92 -12.95
C ASP A 5 -47.75 -15.49 -14.33
N LYS A 6 -46.54 -14.94 -14.36
CA LYS A 6 -45.71 -14.97 -15.57
C LYS A 6 -44.66 -16.05 -15.39
N PHE A 7 -44.92 -17.12 -16.14
CA PHE A 7 -44.01 -18.19 -16.50
C PHE A 7 -42.58 -17.69 -16.69
N LEU A 8 -41.66 -18.33 -15.96
CA LEU A 8 -40.25 -18.35 -16.26
C LEU A 8 -40.05 -19.21 -17.53
N GLU A 9 -39.70 -18.58 -18.65
CA GLU A 9 -39.10 -19.29 -19.77
C GLU A 9 -37.67 -19.71 -19.38
N PRO A 10 -37.22 -20.95 -19.71
CA PRO A 10 -35.84 -21.33 -19.56
C PRO A 10 -34.99 -20.57 -20.58
N ASN A 11 -34.09 -19.71 -20.07
CA ASN A 11 -33.12 -18.99 -20.90
C ASN A 11 -32.15 -20.00 -21.54
N ASP A 12 -32.36 -20.22 -22.83
CA ASP A 12 -31.65 -21.16 -23.68
C ASP A 12 -30.26 -20.61 -24.02
N GLY A 13 -29.23 -21.31 -23.56
CA GLY A 13 -27.93 -21.43 -24.22
C GLY A 13 -27.16 -20.16 -24.61
N TYR A 14 -26.51 -19.49 -23.66
CA TYR A 14 -25.31 -18.70 -23.98
C TYR A 14 -24.11 -19.65 -24.19
N ARG A 15 -23.84 -20.03 -25.44
CA ARG A 15 -22.59 -20.69 -25.85
C ARG A 15 -21.56 -19.62 -26.24
N PRO A 16 -20.49 -19.39 -25.46
CA PRO A 16 -19.39 -18.56 -25.96
C PRO A 16 -18.68 -19.31 -27.10
N LYS A 17 -18.71 -18.74 -28.30
CA LYS A 17 -17.93 -19.25 -29.43
C LYS A 17 -16.44 -19.11 -29.08
N GLY A 18 -15.76 -20.26 -29.01
CA GLY A 18 -14.33 -20.33 -28.78
C GLY A 18 -13.57 -19.51 -29.82
N ARG A 19 -12.74 -18.58 -29.32
CA ARG A 19 -11.63 -18.04 -30.10
C ARG A 19 -10.44 -18.98 -29.90
N PRO A 20 -9.78 -19.45 -30.97
CA PRO A 20 -8.53 -20.18 -30.80
C PRO A 20 -7.50 -19.23 -30.17
N MET A 21 -6.95 -19.61 -29.01
CA MET A 21 -5.72 -19.03 -28.48
C MET A 21 -4.58 -19.45 -29.41
N ILE A 22 -4.09 -18.51 -30.22
CA ILE A 22 -2.78 -18.67 -30.87
C ILE A 22 -1.74 -18.41 -29.79
N LEU A 23 -1.12 -19.49 -29.31
CA LEU A 23 -0.01 -19.48 -28.38
C LEU A 23 1.24 -18.99 -29.12
N ASN A 24 1.54 -17.70 -29.01
CA ASN A 24 2.78 -17.13 -29.57
C ASN A 24 3.92 -17.39 -28.57
N SER A 25 4.63 -18.50 -28.73
CA SER A 25 5.82 -18.86 -27.97
C SER A 25 7.04 -18.10 -28.49
N SER A 26 7.16 -16.82 -28.13
CA SER A 26 8.38 -16.04 -28.39
C SER A 26 9.42 -16.33 -27.31
N THR A 27 10.21 -17.38 -27.56
CA THR A 27 11.44 -17.67 -26.81
C THR A 27 12.48 -16.62 -27.18
N VAL A 28 12.54 -15.49 -26.46
CA VAL A 28 13.62 -14.51 -26.67
C VAL A 28 14.79 -14.92 -25.78
N ARG A 29 15.69 -15.72 -26.37
CA ARG A 29 17.01 -16.01 -25.81
C ARG A 29 17.89 -14.76 -25.94
N SER A 30 18.42 -14.35 -24.79
CA SER A 30 19.80 -13.90 -24.55
C SER A 30 20.46 -12.97 -25.57
N ALA A 31 20.71 -11.73 -25.16
CA ALA A 31 21.92 -11.00 -25.53
C ALA A 31 22.32 -10.07 -24.37
N MET A 32 23.20 -10.56 -23.49
CA MET A 32 24.07 -9.70 -22.70
C MET A 32 24.87 -8.82 -23.66
N LEU A 33 24.67 -7.51 -23.59
CA LEU A 33 25.63 -6.53 -24.11
C LEU A 33 25.95 -5.56 -22.98
N PHE A 34 27.07 -5.85 -22.31
CA PHE A 34 27.79 -4.94 -21.44
C PHE A 34 28.23 -3.72 -22.26
N PHE A 35 27.60 -2.56 -22.05
CA PHE A 35 28.16 -1.28 -22.47
C PHE A 35 28.60 -0.52 -21.22
N ALA A 36 29.81 -0.83 -20.76
CA ALA A 36 30.52 -0.01 -19.79
C ALA A 36 31.07 1.22 -20.52
N LEU A 37 30.37 2.35 -20.44
CA LEU A 37 30.92 3.64 -20.84
C LEU A 37 31.19 4.47 -19.57
N LEU A 38 32.47 4.46 -19.18
CA LEU A 38 33.05 5.36 -18.20
C LEU A 38 32.86 6.81 -18.70
N PHE A 39 32.13 7.64 -17.97
CA PHE A 39 32.08 9.09 -18.21
C PHE A 39 32.52 9.82 -16.95
N THR A 40 33.84 9.87 -16.73
CA THR A 40 34.47 10.79 -15.78
C THR A 40 34.79 12.08 -16.50
N ILE A 41 33.98 13.12 -16.29
CA ILE A 41 34.41 14.50 -16.52
C ILE A 41 34.21 15.29 -15.22
N LEU A 42 35.36 15.59 -14.62
CA LEU A 42 35.56 16.57 -13.57
C LEU A 42 35.50 17.97 -14.22
N VAL A 43 34.62 18.84 -13.75
CA VAL A 43 34.83 20.29 -13.88
C VAL A 43 34.61 20.93 -12.51
N ALA A 44 35.73 21.30 -11.90
CA ALA A 44 35.79 22.23 -10.80
C ALA A 44 35.46 23.62 -11.33
N SER A 45 34.36 24.22 -10.87
CA SER A 45 34.11 25.65 -11.03
C SER A 45 34.17 26.29 -9.65
N CYS A 46 35.30 26.92 -9.39
CA CYS A 46 35.53 27.77 -8.23
C CYS A 46 35.07 29.18 -8.62
N GLY A 47 34.05 29.70 -7.95
CA GLY A 47 33.52 31.04 -8.16
C GLY A 47 33.22 31.69 -6.81
N SER A 48 34.23 32.38 -6.28
CA SER A 48 34.17 33.24 -5.09
C SER A 48 33.64 34.62 -5.49
N GLY A 49 32.76 35.23 -4.69
CA GLY A 49 32.42 36.63 -4.85
C GLY A 49 31.15 37.10 -4.13
N GLY A 50 31.34 37.82 -3.02
CA GLY A 50 30.56 39.02 -2.73
C GLY A 50 29.53 38.95 -1.60
N GLU A 51 29.99 39.18 -0.37
CA GLU A 51 29.18 39.68 0.75
C GLU A 51 28.47 41.01 0.43
N LYS A 52 27.25 41.17 0.93
CA LYS A 52 26.78 42.44 1.51
C LYS A 52 25.96 42.17 2.77
N ALA A 53 26.54 42.55 3.90
CA ALA A 53 25.87 42.72 5.18
C ALA A 53 25.33 44.16 5.28
N GLN A 54 24.15 44.33 5.88
CA GLN A 54 23.74 45.62 6.47
C GLN A 54 22.84 45.39 7.70
N SER A 55 23.48 45.53 8.89
CA SER A 55 23.08 46.18 10.18
C SER A 55 21.60 46.42 10.50
N ASN A 56 21.02 46.39 11.72
CA ASN A 56 21.37 46.18 13.17
C ASN A 56 20.05 46.46 13.97
N PRO A 57 19.92 46.43 15.32
CA PRO A 57 20.70 45.80 16.41
C PRO A 57 19.87 45.06 17.51
N ALA A 58 20.60 44.33 18.37
CA ALA A 58 20.41 44.06 19.81
C ALA A 58 19.20 43.26 20.35
N LEU A 59 19.48 42.07 20.92
CA LEU A 59 19.59 41.91 22.39
C LEU A 59 20.45 40.68 22.76
N SER A 60 21.14 40.81 23.89
CA SER A 60 22.36 40.13 24.31
C SER A 60 22.16 39.00 25.34
N ASN A 61 23.00 37.96 25.17
CA ASN A 61 23.71 37.10 26.16
C ASN A 61 22.94 35.99 26.94
N THR A 62 23.06 34.68 26.59
CA THR A 62 24.06 33.59 26.92
C THR A 62 23.61 32.73 28.13
N PRO A 63 24.05 31.45 28.37
CA PRO A 63 24.54 30.33 27.52
C PRO A 63 23.81 28.97 27.75
N GLY A 64 23.82 28.13 26.70
CA GLY A 64 24.24 26.71 26.73
C GLY A 64 23.55 25.68 27.64
N THR A 65 22.79 24.78 27.03
CA THR A 65 22.85 23.33 27.33
C THR A 65 22.51 22.53 26.05
N THR A 66 23.47 21.74 25.61
CA THR A 66 23.36 20.70 24.59
C THR A 66 22.57 19.50 25.12
N ALA A 67 21.94 18.76 24.21
CA ALA A 67 21.24 17.47 24.36
C ALA A 67 19.73 17.57 24.66
N ASN A 68 18.89 17.27 23.67
CA ASN A 68 18.34 15.91 23.49
C ASN A 68 17.30 15.90 22.35
N GLN A 69 17.72 15.85 21.09
CA GLN A 69 16.83 15.44 19.99
C GLN A 69 16.82 13.91 19.91
N SER A 70 16.23 13.29 20.91
CA SER A 70 15.87 11.87 20.93
C SER A 70 14.70 11.70 21.89
N ALA A 71 13.51 12.11 21.44
CA ALA A 71 12.25 11.86 22.17
C ALA A 71 10.97 12.02 21.32
N ASN A 72 11.04 12.59 20.11
CA ASN A 72 9.82 12.89 19.34
C ASN A 72 9.42 11.85 18.28
N ASN A 73 10.08 10.69 18.21
CA ASN A 73 9.68 9.62 17.29
C ASN A 73 8.82 8.53 17.95
N THR A 74 8.55 8.62 19.25
CA THR A 74 7.73 7.62 19.98
C THR A 74 6.28 8.09 20.16
N ALA A 75 6.03 9.40 20.23
CA ALA A 75 4.68 9.95 20.37
C ALA A 75 3.86 9.93 19.06
N VAL A 76 4.50 9.76 17.90
CA VAL A 76 3.83 9.59 16.59
C VAL A 76 3.42 8.12 16.36
N ARG A 77 3.96 7.17 17.13
CA ARG A 77 3.79 5.72 16.91
C ARG A 77 2.71 5.07 17.77
N ASN A 78 2.10 5.82 18.69
CA ASN A 78 1.11 5.31 19.64
C ASN A 78 -0.30 5.90 19.43
N ASP A 79 -0.60 6.43 18.24
CA ASP A 79 -1.99 6.50 17.80
C ASP A 79 -2.37 5.06 17.42
N THR A 80 -2.86 4.32 18.40
CA THR A 80 -3.41 2.98 18.24
C THR A 80 -4.46 3.05 17.14
N ALA A 81 -4.04 2.78 15.90
CA ALA A 81 -4.85 2.94 14.73
C ALA A 81 -6.15 2.16 14.93
N LYS A 82 -7.28 2.86 14.84
CA LYS A 82 -8.60 2.23 14.78
C LYS A 82 -8.52 1.05 13.81
N ALA A 83 -9.02 -0.12 14.23
CA ALA A 83 -8.94 -1.34 13.42
C ALA A 83 -9.47 -1.08 12.00
N LYS A 84 -8.63 -1.32 11.00
CA LYS A 84 -8.98 -1.14 9.59
C LYS A 84 -9.97 -2.21 9.13
N LEU A 85 -10.79 -1.86 8.14
CA LEU A 85 -11.76 -2.75 7.51
C LEU A 85 -11.11 -3.57 6.40
N ASN A 86 -11.41 -4.86 6.38
CA ASN A 86 -10.97 -5.76 5.31
C ASN A 86 -11.72 -5.45 4.00
N LEU A 87 -11.00 -5.00 2.97
CA LEU A 87 -11.60 -4.64 1.68
C LEU A 87 -12.35 -5.78 1.01
N ASN A 88 -12.02 -7.03 1.32
CA ASN A 88 -12.60 -8.20 0.67
C ASN A 88 -13.83 -8.76 1.41
N THR A 89 -14.06 -8.38 2.67
CA THR A 89 -15.11 -9.00 3.50
C THR A 89 -15.99 -8.02 4.28
N ALA A 90 -15.57 -6.77 4.50
CA ALA A 90 -16.40 -5.78 5.20
C ALA A 90 -17.73 -5.55 4.46
N SER A 91 -18.82 -5.33 5.19
CA SER A 91 -20.09 -5.00 4.54
C SER A 91 -20.14 -3.55 4.08
N GLY A 92 -20.99 -3.23 3.11
CA GLY A 92 -21.26 -1.84 2.74
C GLY A 92 -21.67 -0.97 3.93
N ASN A 93 -22.44 -1.50 4.88
CA ASN A 93 -22.81 -0.78 6.10
C ASN A 93 -21.60 -0.49 7.01
N ASP A 94 -20.64 -1.42 7.11
CA ASP A 94 -19.39 -1.20 7.85
C ASP A 94 -18.60 -0.06 7.23
N PHE A 95 -18.52 -0.01 5.89
CA PHE A 95 -17.85 1.07 5.18
C PHE A 95 -18.51 2.42 5.43
N LEU A 96 -19.84 2.53 5.28
CA LEU A 96 -20.58 3.78 5.55
C LEU A 96 -20.41 4.27 6.99
N THR A 97 -20.37 3.33 7.95
CA THR A 97 -20.29 3.67 9.38
C THR A 97 -18.89 4.12 9.78
N ASN A 98 -17.85 3.55 9.18
CA ASN A 98 -16.47 3.71 9.66
C ASN A 98 -15.59 4.60 8.80
N ILE A 99 -15.99 4.95 7.58
CA ILE A 99 -15.22 5.77 6.64
C ILE A 99 -15.91 7.13 6.48
N PRO A 100 -15.38 8.20 7.09
CA PRO A 100 -15.97 9.54 7.00
C PRO A 100 -16.11 10.01 5.55
N GLY A 101 -17.30 10.55 5.21
CA GLY A 101 -17.57 11.09 3.88
C GLY A 101 -17.78 10.05 2.77
N LEU A 102 -17.76 8.75 3.08
CA LEU A 102 -18.04 7.71 2.11
C LEU A 102 -19.54 7.62 1.81
N GLY A 103 -19.92 7.77 0.53
CA GLY A 103 -21.31 7.63 0.08
C GLY A 103 -21.62 6.26 -0.53
N ASN A 104 -22.91 5.92 -0.62
CA ASN A 104 -23.41 4.65 -1.20
C ASN A 104 -22.82 4.33 -2.59
N ARG A 105 -22.61 5.35 -3.43
CA ARG A 105 -22.00 5.16 -4.75
C ARG A 105 -20.58 4.58 -4.62
N MET A 106 -19.77 5.09 -3.70
CA MET A 106 -18.40 4.63 -3.51
C MET A 106 -18.33 3.25 -2.84
N VAL A 107 -19.27 2.96 -1.94
CA VAL A 107 -19.43 1.62 -1.37
C VAL A 107 -19.64 0.58 -2.45
N HIS A 108 -20.50 0.88 -3.44
CA HIS A 108 -20.71 -0.01 -4.57
C HIS A 108 -19.40 -0.27 -5.34
N GLU A 109 -18.58 0.76 -5.61
CA GLU A 109 -17.28 0.58 -6.25
C GLU A 109 -16.34 -0.29 -5.39
N PHE A 110 -16.31 -0.08 -4.07
CA PHE A 110 -15.48 -0.90 -3.16
C PHE A 110 -15.86 -2.38 -3.25
N GLU A 111 -17.14 -2.70 -3.33
CA GLU A 111 -17.65 -4.06 -3.43
C GLU A 111 -17.46 -4.67 -4.83
N GLU A 112 -17.64 -3.88 -5.89
CA GLU A 112 -17.57 -4.33 -7.29
C GLU A 112 -16.19 -4.84 -7.68
N TYR A 113 -15.11 -4.17 -7.25
CA TYR A 113 -13.74 -4.59 -7.56
C TYR A 113 -13.24 -5.75 -6.70
N ARG A 114 -14.10 -6.34 -5.85
CA ARG A 114 -13.69 -7.51 -5.09
C ARG A 114 -13.41 -8.70 -6.01
N PRO A 115 -12.38 -9.50 -5.70
CA PRO A 115 -11.54 -9.37 -4.53
C PRO A 115 -10.23 -8.62 -4.83
N TYR A 116 -9.85 -7.68 -3.95
CA TYR A 116 -8.55 -7.01 -4.02
C TYR A 116 -7.43 -7.97 -3.64
N ARG A 117 -6.33 -7.92 -4.40
CA ARG A 117 -5.09 -8.69 -4.13
C ARG A 117 -3.92 -7.81 -3.73
N SER A 118 -4.03 -6.51 -3.98
CA SER A 118 -3.00 -5.53 -3.72
C SER A 118 -3.61 -4.20 -3.32
N ILE A 119 -2.99 -3.50 -2.38
CA ILE A 119 -3.38 -2.13 -2.05
C ILE A 119 -3.13 -1.16 -3.23
N GLN A 120 -2.18 -1.47 -4.11
CA GLN A 120 -2.00 -0.72 -5.36
C GLN A 120 -3.19 -0.89 -6.29
N GLN A 121 -3.84 -2.07 -6.30
CA GLN A 121 -5.05 -2.26 -7.06
C GLN A 121 -6.19 -1.38 -6.55
N PHE A 122 -6.40 -1.33 -5.23
CA PHE A 122 -7.34 -0.39 -4.61
C PHE A 122 -7.07 1.04 -5.07
N ARG A 123 -5.82 1.51 -4.98
CA ARG A 123 -5.44 2.88 -5.39
C ARG A 123 -5.76 3.16 -6.86
N ARG A 124 -5.47 2.21 -7.76
CA ARG A 124 -5.73 2.36 -9.21
C ARG A 124 -7.22 2.35 -9.53
N ASP A 125 -7.97 1.41 -8.98
CA ASP A 125 -9.37 1.21 -9.34
C ASP A 125 -10.28 2.27 -8.71
N ILE A 126 -10.05 2.62 -7.45
CA ILE A 126 -10.80 3.70 -6.78
C ILE A 126 -10.39 5.09 -7.30
N GLY A 127 -9.12 5.25 -7.69
CA GLY A 127 -8.61 6.48 -8.31
C GLY A 127 -9.29 6.87 -9.63
N LYS A 128 -10.07 5.98 -10.26
CA LYS A 128 -10.91 6.30 -11.43
C LYS A 128 -12.09 7.22 -11.08
N TYR A 129 -12.50 7.27 -9.81
CA TYR A 129 -13.73 7.94 -9.38
C TYR A 129 -13.49 9.10 -8.41
N VAL A 130 -12.33 9.13 -7.77
CA VAL A 130 -11.95 10.18 -6.82
C VAL A 130 -10.49 10.58 -7.03
N ASN A 131 -10.13 11.77 -6.55
CA ASN A 131 -8.75 12.25 -6.66
C ASN A 131 -7.80 11.48 -5.71
N PRO A 132 -6.47 11.56 -5.93
CA PRO A 132 -5.49 10.83 -5.12
C PRO A 132 -5.53 11.15 -3.62
N ALA A 133 -5.87 12.39 -3.23
CA ALA A 133 -5.97 12.76 -1.82
C ALA A 133 -7.13 12.03 -1.13
N GLN A 134 -8.26 11.88 -1.83
CA GLN A 134 -9.41 11.13 -1.32
C GLN A 134 -9.14 9.62 -1.26
N VAL A 135 -8.41 9.05 -2.22
CA VAL A 135 -7.94 7.66 -2.14
C VAL A 135 -7.10 7.45 -0.89
N ALA A 136 -6.12 8.34 -0.65
CA ALA A 136 -5.27 8.28 0.53
C ALA A 136 -6.05 8.43 1.84
N GLU A 137 -7.12 9.24 1.85
CA GLU A 137 -8.02 9.33 3.00
C GLU A 137 -8.75 8.00 3.26
N TYR A 138 -9.32 7.37 2.23
CA TYR A 138 -10.00 6.08 2.39
C TYR A 138 -9.05 4.97 2.84
N GLU A 139 -7.82 4.95 2.35
CA GLU A 139 -6.80 3.94 2.67
C GLU A 139 -6.43 3.89 4.17
N LYS A 140 -6.67 4.98 4.92
CA LYS A 140 -6.49 5.00 6.38
C LYS A 140 -7.41 4.02 7.09
N TYR A 141 -8.58 3.72 6.51
CA TYR A 141 -9.63 2.94 7.16
C TYR A 141 -9.73 1.52 6.64
N VAL A 142 -8.99 1.16 5.59
CA VAL A 142 -9.15 -0.12 4.92
C VAL A 142 -7.82 -0.81 4.69
N TYR A 143 -7.85 -2.14 4.59
CA TYR A 143 -6.69 -2.93 4.22
C TYR A 143 -7.07 -4.03 3.22
N VAL A 144 -6.11 -4.42 2.39
CA VAL A 144 -6.15 -5.65 1.59
C VAL A 144 -5.50 -6.78 2.39
N PRO A 145 -6.16 -7.95 2.54
CA PRO A 145 -5.56 -9.10 3.21
C PRO A 145 -4.22 -9.51 2.60
N ILE A 146 -3.25 -9.79 3.45
CA ILE A 146 -1.88 -10.15 3.06
C ILE A 146 -1.83 -11.65 2.84
N ALA A 147 -1.69 -12.07 1.58
CA ALA A 147 -1.23 -13.40 1.23
C ALA A 147 0.31 -13.40 1.26
N GLU A 148 0.93 -14.05 2.23
CA GLU A 148 2.34 -13.85 2.61
C GLU A 148 3.32 -14.14 1.49
N ASN A 149 2.94 -15.08 0.61
CA ASN A 149 3.76 -15.55 -0.51
C ASN A 149 3.46 -14.82 -1.83
N GLU A 150 2.44 -13.98 -1.88
CA GLU A 150 1.94 -13.37 -3.13
C GLU A 150 1.83 -11.84 -3.06
N ALA A 151 1.61 -11.27 -1.87
CA ALA A 151 1.39 -9.84 -1.68
C ALA A 151 2.58 -9.02 -2.21
N ASP A 152 2.31 -7.87 -2.85
CA ASP A 152 3.37 -6.95 -3.24
C ASP A 152 3.92 -6.16 -2.04
N ALA A 153 5.04 -5.45 -2.25
CA ALA A 153 5.70 -4.69 -1.19
C ALA A 153 4.80 -3.61 -0.59
N ALA A 154 3.97 -2.95 -1.39
CA ALA A 154 3.05 -1.93 -0.90
C ALA A 154 1.94 -2.53 0.00
N THR A 155 1.50 -3.74 -0.32
CA THR A 155 0.51 -4.50 0.46
C THR A 155 1.11 -4.97 1.77
N LEU A 156 2.39 -5.35 1.80
CA LEU A 156 3.12 -5.62 3.04
C LEU A 156 3.27 -4.36 3.90
N GLN A 157 3.57 -3.20 3.30
CA GLN A 157 3.69 -1.92 4.00
C GLN A 157 2.37 -1.39 4.61
N GLN A 158 1.25 -2.12 4.46
CA GLN A 158 0.07 -1.87 5.28
C GLN A 158 0.32 -2.21 6.76
N ILE A 159 1.30 -3.07 7.05
CA ILE A 159 1.75 -3.41 8.40
C ILE A 159 2.38 -2.15 9.03
N PRO A 160 1.85 -1.66 10.17
CA PRO A 160 2.45 -0.54 10.87
C PRO A 160 3.93 -0.82 11.21
N GLY A 161 4.78 0.19 11.01
CA GLY A 161 6.21 0.10 11.31
C GLY A 161 7.07 -0.56 10.22
N LEU A 162 6.48 -1.29 9.27
CA LEU A 162 7.24 -1.98 8.23
C LEU A 162 7.61 -1.04 7.08
N ASP A 163 8.91 -0.83 6.86
CA ASP A 163 9.37 0.02 5.77
C ASP A 163 9.49 -0.73 4.42
N ALA A 164 9.85 0.01 3.36
CA ALA A 164 9.98 -0.55 2.03
C ALA A 164 11.13 -1.56 1.90
N ALA A 165 12.28 -1.31 2.53
CA ALA A 165 13.42 -2.22 2.47
C ALA A 165 13.14 -3.53 3.23
N GLU A 166 12.44 -3.43 4.36
CA GLU A 166 12.01 -4.58 5.14
C GLU A 166 10.93 -5.40 4.43
N ALA A 167 9.99 -4.75 3.73
CA ALA A 167 9.02 -5.43 2.88
C ALA A 167 9.71 -6.21 1.76
N GLU A 168 10.72 -5.64 1.09
CA GLU A 168 11.50 -6.36 0.07
C GLU A 168 12.29 -7.53 0.67
N ALA A 169 12.85 -7.37 1.88
CA ALA A 169 13.52 -8.47 2.58
C ALA A 169 12.55 -9.63 2.89
N LEU A 170 11.30 -9.33 3.26
CA LEU A 170 10.26 -10.34 3.45
C LEU A 170 9.86 -11.00 2.13
N ILE A 171 9.82 -10.27 1.01
CA ILE A 171 9.55 -10.86 -0.31
C ILE A 171 10.68 -11.82 -0.71
N ALA A 172 11.94 -11.42 -0.50
CA ALA A 172 13.11 -12.24 -0.81
C ALA A 172 13.17 -13.53 0.04
N GLY A 173 12.55 -13.54 1.23
CA GLY A 173 12.46 -14.71 2.11
C GLY A 173 11.39 -15.74 1.73
N ARG A 174 10.60 -15.50 0.67
CA ARG A 174 9.54 -16.41 0.22
C ARG A 174 10.11 -17.68 -0.45
N PRO A 175 9.38 -18.82 -0.42
CA PRO A 175 8.08 -19.00 0.23
C PRO A 175 8.17 -19.29 1.72
N TYR A 176 7.20 -18.77 2.48
CA TYR A 176 6.95 -19.13 3.87
C TYR A 176 6.08 -20.39 3.95
N ALA A 177 6.46 -21.31 4.83
CA ALA A 177 5.75 -22.57 5.04
C ALA A 177 4.38 -22.40 5.74
N SER A 178 4.19 -21.32 6.50
CA SER A 178 2.97 -21.02 7.25
C SER A 178 2.89 -19.53 7.62
N HIS A 179 1.72 -19.09 8.10
CA HIS A 179 1.57 -17.77 8.73
C HIS A 179 2.57 -17.58 9.87
N ASP A 180 2.79 -18.59 10.72
CA ASP A 180 3.74 -18.51 11.83
C ASP A 180 5.19 -18.35 11.34
N ALA A 181 5.57 -18.99 10.24
CA ALA A 181 6.90 -18.82 9.64
C ALA A 181 7.11 -17.39 9.11
N PHE A 182 6.08 -16.81 8.48
CA PHE A 182 6.11 -15.40 8.06
C PHE A 182 6.16 -14.45 9.27
N LEU A 183 5.28 -14.66 10.26
CA LEU A 183 5.21 -13.83 11.47
C LEU A 183 6.51 -13.86 12.28
N SER A 184 7.21 -15.00 12.31
CA SER A 184 8.53 -15.10 12.93
C SER A 184 9.59 -14.26 12.23
N LYS A 185 9.48 -14.04 10.91
CA LYS A 185 10.37 -13.13 10.17
C LYS A 185 9.95 -11.68 10.32
N LEU A 186 8.65 -11.42 10.35
CA LEU A 186 8.13 -10.08 10.58
C LEU A 186 8.47 -9.55 11.98
N SER A 187 8.47 -10.41 13.01
CA SER A 187 8.80 -10.01 14.39
C SER A 187 10.26 -9.58 14.58
N GLU A 188 11.14 -9.87 13.62
CA GLU A 188 12.51 -9.35 13.59
C GLU A 188 12.58 -7.87 13.12
N LYS A 189 11.47 -7.33 12.59
CA LYS A 189 11.39 -6.00 11.93
C LYS A 189 10.49 -5.00 12.66
N VAL A 190 9.40 -5.47 13.26
CA VAL A 190 8.38 -4.59 13.88
C VAL A 190 8.26 -4.85 15.38
N SER A 191 7.70 -3.89 16.12
CA SER A 191 7.43 -4.03 17.55
C SER A 191 6.36 -5.11 17.84
N PRO A 192 6.27 -5.64 19.07
CA PRO A 192 5.24 -6.60 19.44
C PRO A 192 3.80 -6.09 19.23
N GLU A 193 3.56 -4.80 19.44
CA GLU A 193 2.27 -4.15 19.25
C GLU A 193 1.90 -4.09 17.76
N GLU A 194 2.85 -3.72 16.90
CA GLU A 194 2.67 -3.69 15.44
C GLU A 194 2.48 -5.10 14.87
N LEU A 195 3.21 -6.09 15.40
CA LEU A 195 3.03 -7.50 15.06
C LEU A 195 1.62 -8.00 15.42
N ALA A 196 1.07 -7.55 16.56
CA ALA A 196 -0.30 -7.89 16.95
C ALA A 196 -1.33 -7.34 15.95
N VAL A 197 -1.12 -6.13 15.43
CA VAL A 197 -1.95 -5.58 14.35
C VAL A 197 -1.77 -6.38 13.06
N ALA A 198 -0.53 -6.70 12.67
CA ALA A 198 -0.21 -7.43 11.45
C ALA A 198 -0.92 -8.80 11.35
N LYS A 199 -1.05 -9.52 12.48
CA LYS A 199 -1.79 -10.78 12.57
C LYS A 199 -3.25 -10.65 12.09
N THR A 200 -3.86 -9.48 12.27
CA THR A 200 -5.25 -9.23 11.85
C THR A 200 -5.39 -8.96 10.35
N TYR A 201 -4.27 -8.73 9.64
CA TYR A 201 -4.27 -8.40 8.21
C TYR A 201 -3.96 -9.59 7.31
N LEU A 202 -3.55 -10.73 7.86
CA LEU A 202 -3.23 -11.92 7.06
C LEU A 202 -4.49 -12.46 6.37
N SER A 203 -4.32 -12.98 5.16
CA SER A 203 -5.39 -13.73 4.50
C SER A 203 -5.73 -14.96 5.34
N ARG A 204 -6.99 -15.38 5.29
CA ARG A 204 -7.41 -16.62 5.96
C ARG A 204 -6.64 -17.81 5.33
N PRO A 205 -6.11 -18.74 6.15
CA PRO A 205 -5.41 -19.94 5.68
C PRO A 205 -6.29 -20.85 4.81
#